data_AF-A0A4P9J389-F1
#
_entry.id   AF-A0A4P9J389-F1
#
_cell.length_a   1.000
_cell.length_b   1.000
_cell.length_c   1.000
_cell.angle_alpha   90.00
_cell.angle_beta   90.00
_cell.angle_gamma   90.00
#
_symmetry.space_group_name_H-M   'P 1'
#
loop_
_entity.id
_entity.type
_entity.pdbx_description
1 polymer ?
#
loop_
_entity_poly.entity_id
_entity_poly.type
_entity_poly.pdbx_seq_one_letter_code
_entity_poly.pdbx_strand_id
1 'polypeptide(L)'
;MTKLNTLSKLVLICGLATATLGAGSVLAKGDGHKQGHSQARFLLSERGVEKLNLTDEQQTKLKAIFEAQKTQMKALRGDDKEARKAMREAHKAKMDALLSAATFDENTAKELLNERHAKGEQFGLIKLKTQHQVMQVLNAEQKEKFAKMQKRMNKKHRKQKS
;
A
#
# COMPACT_ATOMS: atom_id res chain seq x y z
N MET A 1 -39.71 -24.83 -56.01
CA MET A 1 -39.47 -23.39 -56.33
C MET A 1 -38.94 -22.74 -55.05
N THR A 2 -37.79 -22.09 -54.91
CA THR A 2 -36.64 -21.75 -55.79
C THR A 2 -35.43 -21.48 -54.87
N LYS A 3 -34.34 -22.23 -55.11
CA LYS A 3 -32.89 -21.92 -55.15
C LYS A 3 -32.21 -21.02 -54.10
N LEU A 4 -31.14 -21.60 -53.55
CA LEU A 4 -29.94 -21.02 -52.92
C LEU A 4 -29.14 -20.11 -53.89
N ASN A 5 -28.50 -19.05 -53.37
CA ASN A 5 -27.34 -18.35 -53.97
C ASN A 5 -26.32 -18.06 -52.83
N THR A 6 -25.21 -18.78 -52.67
CA THR A 6 -23.88 -18.68 -53.34
C THR A 6 -23.02 -17.46 -52.95
N LEU A 7 -22.04 -17.73 -52.07
CA LEU A 7 -20.61 -17.39 -52.11
C LEU A 7 -20.10 -16.41 -53.20
N SER A 8 -19.30 -15.40 -52.81
CA SER A 8 -17.84 -15.33 -53.08
C SER A 8 -17.24 -13.91 -53.08
N LYS A 9 -16.23 -13.74 -52.23
CA LYS A 9 -14.82 -13.32 -52.52
C LYS A 9 -14.46 -11.87 -52.88
N LEU A 10 -13.36 -11.46 -52.20
CA LEU A 10 -12.25 -10.55 -52.60
C LEU A 10 -12.59 -9.04 -52.57
N VAL A 11 -11.77 -8.13 -52.03
CA VAL A 11 -10.36 -7.78 -52.33
C VAL A 11 -9.87 -6.88 -51.16
N LEU A 12 -8.83 -7.24 -50.40
CA LEU A 12 -7.43 -6.76 -50.49
C LEU A 12 -7.26 -5.22 -50.44
N ILE A 13 -6.58 -4.70 -49.41
CA ILE A 13 -5.55 -3.64 -49.52
C ILE A 13 -4.63 -3.72 -48.30
N CYS A 14 -3.36 -3.96 -48.59
CA CYS A 14 -2.23 -3.86 -47.67
C CYS A 14 -2.01 -2.41 -47.23
N GLY A 15 -1.83 -2.21 -45.93
CA GLY A 15 -1.27 -0.99 -45.35
C GLY A 15 -0.15 -1.34 -44.39
N LEU A 16 1.03 -1.60 -44.94
CA LEU A 16 2.30 -1.72 -44.21
C LEU A 16 2.63 -0.39 -43.52
N ALA A 17 2.73 -0.41 -42.19
CA ALA A 17 3.57 0.53 -41.46
C ALA A 17 4.09 -0.14 -40.19
N THR A 18 5.18 -0.90 -40.36
CA THR A 18 6.10 -1.25 -39.28
C THR A 18 6.77 0.03 -38.78
N ALA A 19 6.42 0.47 -37.59
CA ALA A 19 7.28 1.31 -36.75
C ALA A 19 7.36 0.67 -35.37
N THR A 20 8.23 -0.35 -35.25
CA THR A 20 8.64 -0.89 -33.95
C THR A 20 9.50 0.15 -33.24
N LEU A 21 8.85 1.02 -32.46
CA LEU A 21 9.53 1.85 -31.48
C LEU A 21 9.97 0.96 -30.31
N GLY A 22 11.18 0.41 -30.42
CA GLY A 22 11.87 -0.26 -29.33
C GLY A 22 12.36 0.75 -28.29
N ALA A 23 11.44 1.39 -27.57
CA ALA A 23 11.78 2.10 -26.35
C ALA A 23 11.91 1.07 -25.22
N GLY A 24 13.09 0.44 -25.14
CA GLY A 24 13.46 -0.36 -23.98
C GLY A 24 13.61 0.56 -22.77
N SER A 25 12.50 0.85 -22.09
CA SER A 25 12.50 1.55 -20.81
C SER A 25 13.37 0.76 -19.82
N VAL A 26 14.48 1.36 -19.42
CA VAL A 26 15.29 0.90 -18.29
C VAL A 26 14.38 0.89 -17.07
N LEU A 27 13.86 -0.28 -16.72
CA LEU A 27 13.21 -0.50 -15.43
C LEU A 27 14.27 -0.40 -14.36
N ALA A 28 14.51 0.83 -13.89
CA ALA A 28 15.20 1.10 -12.65
C ALA A 28 14.49 0.27 -11.57
N LYS A 29 15.20 -0.75 -11.08
CA LYS A 29 14.78 -1.61 -9.98
C LYS A 29 14.64 -0.73 -8.73
N GLY A 30 13.44 -0.19 -8.56
CA GLY A 30 13.05 0.63 -7.42
C GLY A 30 13.33 -0.15 -6.14
N ASP A 31 14.28 0.38 -5.39
CA ASP A 31 14.81 -0.10 -4.14
C ASP A 31 13.70 -0.62 -3.22
N GLY A 32 13.84 -1.87 -2.77
CA GLY A 32 12.88 -2.54 -1.91
C GLY A 32 12.68 -1.75 -0.62
N HIS A 33 11.53 -1.10 -0.50
CA HIS A 33 11.14 -0.26 0.63
C HIS A 33 11.63 -0.82 1.97
N LYS A 34 12.57 -0.11 2.61
CA LYS A 34 12.96 -0.32 4.01
C LYS A 34 11.69 -0.36 4.85
N GLN A 35 11.37 -1.55 5.34
CA GLN A 35 10.20 -1.82 6.16
C GLN A 35 10.25 -0.89 7.36
N GLY A 36 9.39 0.14 7.37
CA GLY A 36 9.37 1.16 8.41
C GLY A 36 9.39 0.52 9.80
N HIS A 37 10.10 1.16 10.73
CA HIS A 37 10.04 0.80 12.14
C HIS A 37 8.59 0.95 12.62
N SER A 38 7.88 -0.17 12.68
CA SER A 38 6.54 -0.21 13.23
C SER A 38 6.61 0.19 14.70
N GLN A 39 5.70 1.08 15.11
CA GLN A 39 5.53 1.50 16.51
C GLN A 39 5.47 0.29 17.47
N ALA A 40 4.82 -0.80 17.05
CA ALA A 40 4.79 -2.09 17.75
C ALA A 40 6.19 -2.65 18.04
N ARG A 41 7.03 -2.80 17.01
CA ARG A 41 8.43 -3.27 17.16
C ARG A 41 9.24 -2.41 18.12
N PHE A 42 9.02 -1.10 18.13
CA PHE A 42 9.72 -0.23 19.06
C PHE A 42 9.22 -0.43 20.49
N LEU A 43 7.92 -0.31 20.74
CA LEU A 43 7.35 -0.37 22.10
C LEU A 43 7.51 -1.72 22.79
N LEU A 44 7.52 -2.81 22.02
CA LEU A 44 7.74 -4.16 22.52
C LEU A 44 9.21 -4.61 22.53
N SER A 45 10.14 -3.75 22.08
CA SER A 45 11.57 -4.03 22.20
C SER A 45 12.09 -3.68 23.60
N GLU A 46 13.17 -4.33 24.02
CA GLU A 46 13.88 -4.00 25.27
C GLU A 46 14.13 -2.49 25.40
N ARG A 47 14.62 -1.87 24.31
CA ARG A 47 14.86 -0.43 24.26
C ARG A 47 13.59 0.39 24.49
N GLY A 48 12.44 -0.04 23.99
CA GLY A 48 11.17 0.66 24.16
C GLY A 48 10.65 0.54 25.59
N VAL A 49 10.70 -0.67 26.13
CA VAL A 49 10.35 -1.01 27.52
C VAL A 49 11.19 -0.18 28.49
N GLU A 50 12.51 -0.20 28.34
CA GLU A 50 13.45 0.58 29.16
C GLU A 50 13.24 2.08 28.97
N LYS A 51 13.10 2.56 27.72
CA LYS A 51 12.90 4.00 27.47
C LYS A 51 11.61 4.52 28.05
N LEU A 52 10.55 3.73 28.19
CA LEU A 52 9.28 4.19 28.76
C LEU A 52 9.03 3.65 30.15
N ASN A 53 9.96 2.89 30.75
CA ASN A 53 9.76 2.17 32.00
C ASN A 53 8.41 1.44 32.00
N LEU A 54 8.15 0.63 30.97
CA LEU A 54 6.87 -0.08 30.82
C LEU A 54 6.77 -1.20 31.84
N THR A 55 5.69 -1.22 32.61
CA THR A 55 5.40 -2.34 33.52
C THR A 55 5.03 -3.60 32.73
N ASP A 56 5.16 -4.77 33.36
CA ASP A 56 4.81 -6.05 32.72
C ASP A 56 3.33 -6.11 32.30
N GLU A 57 2.45 -5.50 33.10
CA GLU A 57 1.04 -5.34 32.75
C GLU A 57 0.85 -4.48 31.50
N GLN A 58 1.57 -3.36 31.39
CA GLN A 58 1.50 -2.49 30.21
C GLN A 58 2.03 -3.20 28.98
N GLN A 59 3.14 -3.92 29.10
CA GLN A 59 3.70 -4.72 28.01
C GLN A 59 2.71 -5.78 27.52
N THR A 60 2.04 -6.47 28.44
CA THR A 60 1.02 -7.48 28.13
C THR A 60 -0.16 -6.86 27.38
N LYS A 61 -0.67 -5.72 27.85
CA LYS A 61 -1.75 -4.97 27.17
C LYS A 61 -1.32 -4.51 25.78
N LEU A 62 -0.10 -3.99 25.63
CA LEU A 62 0.44 -3.56 24.34
C LEU A 62 0.61 -4.73 23.36
N LYS A 63 1.08 -5.90 23.81
CA LYS A 63 1.17 -7.11 22.98
C LYS A 63 -0.21 -7.50 22.44
N ALA A 64 -1.23 -7.53 23.30
CA ALA A 64 -2.60 -7.85 22.89
C ALA A 64 -3.15 -6.85 21.86
N ILE A 65 -2.93 -5.55 22.07
CA ILE A 65 -3.33 -4.49 21.12
C ILE A 65 -2.67 -4.70 19.76
N PHE A 66 -1.36 -4.98 19.73
CA PHE A 66 -0.63 -5.14 18.46
C PHE A 66 -0.94 -6.45 17.73
N GLU A 67 -1.20 -7.55 18.44
CA GLU A 67 -1.68 -8.80 17.81
C GLU A 67 -3.09 -8.60 17.23
N ALA A 68 -3.99 -7.92 17.94
CA ALA A 68 -5.31 -7.58 17.39
C ALA A 68 -5.20 -6.70 16.13
N GLN A 69 -4.35 -5.66 16.17
CA GLN A 69 -4.06 -4.82 15.00
C GLN A 69 -3.53 -5.66 13.84
N LYS A 70 -2.56 -6.54 14.10
CA LYS A 70 -1.94 -7.39 13.08
C LYS A 70 -2.98 -8.29 12.42
N THR A 71 -3.87 -8.90 13.19
CA THR A 71 -4.97 -9.74 12.69
C THR A 71 -5.94 -8.95 11.81
N GLN A 72 -6.41 -7.78 12.28
CA GLN A 72 -7.27 -6.90 11.48
C GLN A 72 -6.60 -6.47 10.18
N MET A 73 -5.29 -6.19 10.24
CA MET A 73 -4.54 -5.76 9.09
C MET A 73 -4.26 -6.87 8.09
N LYS A 74 -4.12 -8.10 8.59
CA LYS A 74 -3.98 -9.31 7.78
C LYS A 74 -5.29 -9.59 7.03
N ALA A 75 -6.42 -9.53 7.72
CA ALA A 75 -7.75 -9.68 7.13
C ALA A 75 -8.00 -8.66 6.01
N LEU A 76 -7.61 -7.40 6.21
CA LEU A 76 -7.76 -6.34 5.20
C LEU A 76 -6.84 -6.53 3.98
N ARG A 77 -5.65 -7.12 4.18
CA ARG A 77 -4.67 -7.35 3.11
C ARG A 77 -4.89 -8.65 2.34
N GLY A 78 -5.52 -9.63 2.97
CA GLY A 78 -5.52 -11.01 2.51
C GLY A 78 -4.23 -11.75 2.90
N ASP A 79 -4.37 -13.07 3.09
CA ASP A 79 -3.30 -13.94 3.56
C ASP A 79 -2.36 -14.40 2.42
N ASP A 80 -2.89 -14.48 1.21
CA ASP A 80 -2.17 -14.95 0.05
C ASP A 80 -1.17 -13.87 -0.45
N LYS A 81 0.12 -14.23 -0.45
CA LYS A 81 1.19 -13.35 -0.90
C LYS A 81 1.20 -13.17 -2.42
N GLU A 82 0.89 -14.22 -3.17
CA GLU A 82 0.86 -14.19 -4.62
C GLU A 82 -0.36 -13.44 -5.12
N ALA A 83 -1.54 -13.65 -4.51
CA ALA A 83 -2.72 -12.84 -4.82
C ALA A 83 -2.47 -11.34 -4.58
N ARG A 84 -1.77 -10.98 -3.49
CA ARG A 84 -1.37 -9.59 -3.23
C ARG A 84 -0.32 -9.05 -4.20
N LYS A 85 0.53 -9.90 -4.78
CA LYS A 85 1.49 -9.51 -5.80
C LYS A 85 0.76 -9.27 -7.13
N ALA A 86 -0.08 -10.20 -7.54
CA ALA A 86 -0.93 -10.08 -8.72
C ALA A 86 -1.81 -8.84 -8.67
N MET A 87 -2.45 -8.55 -7.52
CA MET A 87 -3.25 -7.33 -7.36
C MET A 87 -2.43 -6.05 -7.57
N ARG A 88 -1.18 -6.00 -7.07
CA ARG A 88 -0.29 -4.84 -7.25
C ARG A 88 0.17 -4.70 -8.69
N GLU A 89 0.48 -5.79 -9.35
CA GLU A 89 0.89 -5.81 -10.76
C GLU A 89 -0.28 -5.39 -11.66
N ALA A 90 -1.48 -5.90 -11.42
CA ALA A 90 -2.70 -5.50 -12.14
C ALA A 90 -3.00 -4.00 -11.95
N HIS A 91 -2.94 -3.50 -10.72
CA HIS A 91 -3.11 -2.06 -10.46
C HIS A 91 -2.04 -1.22 -11.18
N LYS A 92 -0.77 -1.68 -11.18
CA LYS A 92 0.30 -0.98 -11.89
C LYS A 92 0.02 -0.96 -13.40
N ALA A 93 -0.36 -2.08 -13.99
CA ALA A 93 -0.70 -2.15 -15.41
C ALA A 93 -1.87 -1.23 -15.79
N LYS A 94 -2.94 -1.18 -14.97
CA LYS A 94 -4.05 -0.24 -15.18
C LYS A 94 -3.59 1.22 -15.14
N MET A 95 -2.69 1.56 -14.21
CA MET A 95 -2.12 2.91 -14.10
C MET A 95 -1.24 3.24 -15.32
N ASP A 96 -0.36 2.32 -15.71
CA ASP A 96 0.53 2.50 -16.86
C ASP A 96 -0.29 2.66 -18.15
N ALA A 97 -1.38 1.91 -18.33
CA ALA A 97 -2.31 2.04 -19.46
C ALA A 97 -3.02 3.40 -19.47
N LEU A 98 -3.54 3.85 -18.32
CA LEU A 98 -4.18 5.16 -18.20
C LEU A 98 -3.24 6.31 -18.57
N LEU A 99 -1.97 6.23 -18.15
CA LEU A 99 -0.97 7.27 -18.38
C LEU A 99 -0.36 7.26 -19.79
N SER A 100 -0.41 6.11 -20.48
CA SER A 100 0.12 5.96 -21.85
C SER A 100 -0.95 6.10 -22.93
N ALA A 101 -2.23 6.21 -22.56
CA ALA A 101 -3.32 6.43 -23.50
C ALA A 101 -3.19 7.77 -24.22
N ALA A 102 -3.60 7.81 -25.50
CA ALA A 102 -3.59 9.04 -26.30
C ALA A 102 -4.53 10.14 -25.75
N THR A 103 -5.57 9.74 -25.03
CA THR A 103 -6.52 10.61 -24.33
C THR A 103 -6.67 10.16 -22.89
N PHE A 104 -6.69 11.11 -21.96
CA PHE A 104 -6.86 10.81 -20.54
C PHE A 104 -8.31 10.43 -20.23
N ASP A 105 -8.51 9.25 -19.66
CA ASP A 105 -9.83 8.80 -19.18
C ASP A 105 -10.02 9.14 -17.70
N GLU A 106 -10.75 10.23 -17.44
CA GLU A 106 -11.06 10.67 -16.08
C GLU A 106 -11.86 9.64 -15.27
N ASN A 107 -12.71 8.84 -15.91
CA ASN A 107 -13.57 7.90 -15.18
C ASN A 107 -12.73 6.73 -14.68
N THR A 108 -11.89 6.16 -15.54
CA THR A 108 -10.91 5.13 -15.14
C THR A 108 -9.97 5.64 -14.04
N ALA A 109 -9.55 6.91 -14.11
CA ALA A 109 -8.73 7.53 -13.07
C ALA A 109 -9.47 7.59 -11.72
N LYS A 110 -10.73 8.04 -11.72
CA LYS A 110 -11.58 8.13 -10.51
C LYS A 110 -11.82 6.75 -9.90
N GLU A 111 -12.05 5.72 -10.70
CA GLU A 111 -12.22 4.34 -10.23
C GLU A 111 -10.95 3.82 -9.53
N LEU A 112 -9.78 3.99 -10.17
CA LEU A 112 -8.50 3.58 -9.57
C LEU A 112 -8.23 4.29 -8.24
N LEU A 113 -8.58 5.58 -8.13
CA LEU A 113 -8.47 6.32 -6.89
C LEU A 113 -9.43 5.76 -5.83
N ASN A 114 -10.69 5.51 -6.19
CA ASN A 114 -11.71 5.01 -5.27
C ASN A 114 -11.35 3.63 -4.70
N GLU A 115 -10.84 2.71 -5.52
CA GLU A 115 -10.35 1.39 -5.07
C GLU A 115 -9.29 1.53 -3.96
N ARG A 116 -8.40 2.52 -4.10
CA ARG A 116 -7.36 2.81 -3.11
C ARG A 116 -7.90 3.51 -1.88
N HIS A 117 -8.85 4.43 -2.04
CA HIS A 117 -9.47 5.18 -0.94
C HIS A 117 -10.17 4.26 0.05
N ALA A 118 -11.02 3.35 -0.42
CA ALA A 118 -11.79 2.46 0.45
C ALA A 118 -10.90 1.62 1.37
N LYS A 119 -9.82 1.04 0.82
CA LYS A 119 -8.83 0.33 1.64
C LYS A 119 -8.10 1.29 2.57
N GLY A 120 -7.63 2.41 2.04
CA GLY A 120 -6.86 3.42 2.78
C GLY A 120 -7.58 3.93 4.04
N GLU A 121 -8.88 4.15 3.96
CA GLU A 121 -9.71 4.55 5.10
C GLU A 121 -9.72 3.50 6.21
N GLN A 122 -9.98 2.24 5.87
CA GLN A 122 -9.99 1.14 6.84
C GLN A 122 -8.62 0.94 7.49
N PHE A 123 -7.54 1.01 6.70
CA PHE A 123 -6.16 1.02 7.20
C PHE A 123 -5.92 2.16 8.20
N GLY A 124 -6.36 3.37 7.86
CA GLY A 124 -6.24 4.57 8.68
C GLY A 124 -6.98 4.42 10.01
N LEU A 125 -8.23 3.96 9.96
CA LEU A 125 -9.07 3.72 11.12
C LEU A 125 -8.45 2.72 12.09
N ILE A 126 -7.98 1.56 11.59
CA ILE A 126 -7.31 0.56 12.44
C ILE A 126 -6.09 1.16 13.12
N LYS A 127 -5.28 1.93 12.38
CA LYS A 127 -4.08 2.58 12.93
C LYS A 127 -4.42 3.62 13.99
N LEU A 128 -5.42 4.46 13.77
CA LEU A 128 -5.87 5.48 14.74
C LEU A 128 -6.42 4.83 16.01
N LYS A 129 -7.27 3.80 15.88
CA LYS A 129 -7.77 3.02 17.03
C LYS A 129 -6.63 2.41 17.83
N THR A 130 -5.66 1.81 17.15
CA THR A 130 -4.47 1.22 17.81
C THR A 130 -3.68 2.30 18.56
N GLN A 131 -3.40 3.43 17.91
CA GLN A 131 -2.66 4.54 18.54
C GLN A 131 -3.39 5.07 19.77
N HIS A 132 -4.71 5.23 19.68
CA HIS A 132 -5.53 5.62 20.82
C HIS A 132 -5.42 4.62 21.98
N GLN A 133 -5.59 3.32 21.71
CA GLN A 133 -5.48 2.27 22.72
C GLN A 133 -4.10 2.23 23.38
N VAL A 134 -3.02 2.32 22.59
CA VAL A 134 -1.66 2.43 23.11
C VAL A 134 -1.53 3.62 24.04
N MET A 135 -2.15 4.76 23.70
CA MET A 135 -2.09 5.94 24.55
C MET A 135 -2.88 5.77 25.85
N GLN A 136 -3.94 4.97 25.90
CA GLN A 136 -4.65 4.71 27.15
C GLN A 136 -3.90 3.76 28.09
N VAL A 137 -2.95 2.98 27.59
CA VAL A 137 -2.11 2.10 28.42
C VAL A 137 -1.00 2.89 29.14
N LEU A 138 -0.54 3.98 28.56
CA LEU A 138 0.54 4.80 29.12
C LEU A 138 0.03 5.79 30.15
N ASN A 139 0.80 6.00 31.22
CA ASN A 139 0.56 7.07 32.19
C ASN A 139 0.98 8.46 31.64
N ALA A 140 0.76 9.52 32.42
CA ALA A 140 1.03 10.89 31.99
C ALA A 140 2.51 11.13 31.61
N GLU A 141 3.45 10.69 32.44
CA GLU A 141 4.89 10.85 32.20
C GLU A 141 5.36 10.07 30.97
N GLN A 142 4.87 8.84 30.82
CA GLN A 142 5.15 7.98 29.68
C GLN A 142 4.61 8.58 28.38
N LYS A 143 3.40 9.15 28.39
CA LYS A 143 2.82 9.88 27.25
C LYS A 143 3.71 11.02 26.80
N GLU A 144 4.20 11.83 27.74
CA GLU A 144 5.09 12.96 27.42
C GLU A 144 6.42 12.49 26.82
N LYS A 145 7.04 11.48 27.44
CA LYS A 145 8.31 10.89 26.96
C LYS A 145 8.15 10.28 25.57
N PHE A 146 7.02 9.61 25.33
CA PHE A 146 6.69 9.05 24.03
C PHE A 146 6.50 10.14 22.97
N ALA A 147 5.79 11.21 23.28
CA ALA A 147 5.60 12.35 22.36
C ALA A 147 6.93 13.03 22.00
N LYS A 148 7.82 13.27 22.97
CA LYS A 148 9.17 13.82 22.74
C LYS A 148 9.98 12.91 21.81
N MET A 149 9.93 11.61 22.02
CA MET A 149 10.61 10.63 21.17
C MET A 149 10.06 10.61 19.74
N GLN A 150 8.73 10.65 19.57
CA GLN A 150 8.11 10.74 18.24
C GLN A 150 8.57 12.00 17.50
N LYS A 151 8.58 13.16 18.16
CA LYS A 151 9.09 14.42 17.56
C LYS A 151 10.54 14.28 17.09
N ARG A 152 11.41 13.65 17.89
CA ARG A 152 12.82 13.41 17.53
C ARG A 152 12.96 12.49 16.32
N MET A 153 12.20 11.39 16.31
CA MET A 153 12.20 10.44 15.19
C MET A 153 11.71 11.10 13.90
N ASN A 154 10.64 11.89 13.97
CA ASN A 154 10.11 12.63 12.83
C ASN A 154 11.13 13.65 12.29
N LYS A 155 11.82 14.40 13.17
CA LYS A 155 12.88 15.35 12.77
C LYS A 155 14.05 14.65 12.08
N LYS A 156 14.50 13.50 12.61
CA LYS A 156 15.56 12.68 12.00
C LYS A 156 15.14 12.18 10.61
N HIS A 157 13.91 11.68 10.49
CA HIS A 157 13.41 11.19 9.20
C HIS A 157 13.27 12.31 8.17
N ARG A 158 12.84 13.51 8.58
CA ARG A 158 12.78 14.68 7.68
C ARG A 158 14.17 15.08 7.17
N LYS A 159 15.18 15.11 8.04
CA LYS A 159 16.57 15.41 7.66
C LYS A 159 17.22 14.37 6.75
N GLN A 160 16.79 13.11 6.82
CA GLN A 160 17.27 12.06 5.93
C GLN A 160 16.62 12.08 4.54
N LYS A 161 15.51 12.81 4.40
CA LYS A 161 14.77 12.96 3.13
C LYS A 161 15.06 14.27 2.41
N SER A 162 15.62 15.26 3.10
CA SER A 162 16.17 16.51 2.53
C SER A 162 17.60 16.29 2.05
#